data_AF-X1GMF0-F1
#
_entry.id   AF-X1GMF0-F1
#
_cell.length_a   1.000
_cell.length_b   1.000
_cell.length_c   1.000
_cell.angle_alpha   90.00
_cell.angle_beta   90.00
_cell.angle_gamma   90.00
#
_symmetry.space_group_name_H-M   'P 1'
#
loop_
_entity.id
_entity.type
_entity.pdbx_description
1 polymer ?
#
loop_
_entity_poly.entity_id
_entity_poly.type
_entity_poly.pdbx_seq_one_letter_code
_entity_poly.pdbx_strand_id
1 'polypeptide(L)'
;MSQINNLNKYWKDIISCMGCGDCGYAIRPAVGRYLVCPVKEAKGEEGFEIWFARGRMGVLKSILEGSLDLSKDLAEFAYQCSECGSCTDTCHETHNPNIVLNTSKWIDHVEVWHALRQDLIKAGFAPLDRHAKLIEYMNNPDMRNPYGEPKEKKFE
;
A
#
# COMPACT_ATOMS: atom_id res chain seq x y z
N MET A 1 13.91 -0.17 -19.24
CA MET A 1 13.48 0.06 -17.85
C MET A 1 12.33 1.04 -17.87
N SER A 2 11.19 0.67 -17.30
CA SER A 2 10.05 1.57 -17.13
C SER A 2 10.47 2.81 -16.36
N GLN A 3 9.98 4.00 -16.72
CA GLN A 3 10.30 5.23 -15.97
C GLN A 3 9.63 5.20 -14.60
N ILE A 4 10.41 4.99 -13.54
CA ILE A 4 9.97 5.05 -12.14
C ILE A 4 10.04 6.52 -11.71
N ASN A 5 8.96 7.27 -11.83
CA ASN A 5 8.96 8.72 -11.55
C ASN A 5 8.30 9.07 -10.21
N ASN A 6 7.28 8.32 -9.80
CA ASN A 6 6.56 8.62 -8.57
C ASN A 6 7.25 8.02 -7.36
N LEU A 7 7.65 6.76 -7.42
CA LEU A 7 8.32 6.07 -6.32
C LEU A 7 9.67 6.69 -5.99
N ASN A 8 10.40 7.19 -7.00
CA ASN A 8 11.69 7.86 -6.83
C ASN A 8 11.63 9.08 -5.89
N LYS A 9 10.46 9.73 -5.75
CA LYS A 9 10.26 10.86 -4.83
C LYS A 9 10.42 10.43 -3.36
N TYR A 10 10.14 9.16 -3.06
CA TYR A 10 10.15 8.58 -1.72
C TYR A 10 11.41 7.76 -1.43
N TRP A 11 12.50 7.94 -2.21
CA TRP A 11 13.75 7.21 -2.01
C TRP A 11 14.21 7.25 -0.54
N LYS A 12 14.26 8.44 0.05
CA LYS A 12 14.73 8.64 1.44
C LYS A 12 13.88 7.88 2.45
N ASP A 13 12.56 7.96 2.31
CA ASP A 13 11.60 7.27 3.15
C ASP A 13 11.83 5.76 3.06
N ILE A 14 12.01 5.22 1.85
CA ILE A 14 12.19 3.79 1.62
C ILE A 14 13.51 3.28 2.21
N ILE A 15 14.62 3.96 1.97
CA ILE A 15 15.93 3.54 2.50
C ILE A 15 16.07 3.74 4.01
N SER A 16 15.20 4.55 4.63
CA SER A 16 15.21 4.76 6.08
C SER A 16 14.61 3.57 6.86
N CYS A 17 13.93 2.64 6.19
CA CYS A 17 13.39 1.44 6.82
C CYS A 17 14.52 0.58 7.41
N MET A 18 14.50 0.41 8.74
CA MET A 18 15.47 -0.43 9.46
C MET A 18 15.05 -1.90 9.58
N GLY A 19 13.89 -2.29 9.02
CA GLY A 19 13.42 -3.67 9.05
C GLY A 19 13.02 -4.22 10.42
N CYS A 20 12.66 -3.37 11.40
CA CYS A 20 12.32 -3.81 12.76
C CYS A 20 11.13 -4.79 12.82
N GLY A 21 10.13 -4.60 11.95
CA GLY A 21 8.96 -5.50 11.85
C GLY A 21 7.75 -5.08 12.68
N ASP A 22 7.81 -3.97 13.40
CA ASP A 22 6.67 -3.45 14.18
C ASP A 22 5.40 -3.31 13.34
N CYS A 23 5.55 -2.88 12.09
CA CYS A 23 4.47 -2.74 11.11
C CYS A 23 3.73 -4.05 10.76
N GLY A 24 4.18 -5.20 11.26
CA GLY A 24 3.47 -6.48 11.16
C GLY A 24 3.34 -7.23 12.48
N TYR A 25 4.24 -7.04 13.45
CA TYR A 25 4.32 -7.85 14.67
C TYR A 25 4.09 -7.08 15.97
N ALA A 26 3.84 -5.78 15.94
CA ALA A 26 3.66 -5.03 17.18
C ALA A 26 2.50 -5.58 18.02
N ILE A 27 2.77 -5.81 19.31
CA ILE A 27 1.79 -6.20 20.33
C ILE A 27 1.78 -5.11 21.38
N ARG A 28 0.63 -4.45 21.56
CA ARG A 28 0.44 -3.36 22.51
C ARG A 28 -0.91 -3.51 23.21
N PRO A 29 -0.96 -4.29 24.30
CA PRO A 29 -2.20 -4.56 25.03
C PRO A 29 -2.89 -3.29 25.55
N ALA A 30 -2.11 -2.27 25.91
CA ALA A 30 -2.62 -0.98 26.40
C ALA A 30 -3.56 -0.26 25.42
N VAL A 31 -3.47 -0.57 24.11
CA VAL A 31 -4.34 0.00 23.06
C VAL A 31 -5.07 -1.11 22.28
N GLY A 32 -5.12 -2.33 22.82
CA GLY A 32 -5.81 -3.46 22.18
C GLY A 32 -5.21 -3.93 20.86
N ARG A 33 -3.91 -3.67 20.61
CA ARG A 33 -3.24 -4.03 19.35
C ARG A 33 -2.53 -5.38 19.48
N TYR A 34 -2.91 -6.34 18.64
CA TYR A 34 -2.31 -7.67 18.57
C TYR A 34 -2.04 -8.00 17.11
N LEU A 35 -0.89 -7.54 16.60
CA LEU A 35 -0.56 -7.40 15.17
C LEU A 35 -1.12 -6.11 14.55
N VAL A 36 -0.66 -5.81 13.33
CA VAL A 36 -0.82 -4.49 12.69
C VAL A 36 -1.43 -4.60 11.31
N CYS A 37 -0.95 -5.53 10.49
CA CYS A 37 -1.33 -5.63 9.09
C CYS A 37 -2.45 -6.67 8.92
N PRO A 38 -3.67 -6.27 8.52
CA PRO A 38 -4.77 -7.21 8.34
C PRO A 38 -4.51 -8.22 7.21
N VAL A 39 -3.70 -7.85 6.21
CA VAL A 39 -3.32 -8.78 5.13
C VAL A 39 -2.48 -9.93 5.66
N LYS A 40 -1.51 -9.64 6.54
CA LYS A 40 -0.70 -10.67 7.19
C LYS A 40 -1.57 -11.58 8.04
N GLU A 41 -2.46 -11.00 8.83
CA GLU A 41 -3.38 -11.76 9.68
C GLU A 41 -4.30 -12.68 8.86
N ALA A 42 -4.87 -12.16 7.77
CA ALA A 42 -5.71 -12.94 6.86
C ALA A 42 -4.95 -14.09 6.17
N LYS A 43 -3.64 -13.96 5.99
CA LYS A 43 -2.78 -15.02 5.44
C LYS A 43 -2.37 -16.08 6.46
N GLY A 44 -2.57 -15.84 7.76
CA GLY A 44 -2.22 -16.80 8.82
C GLY A 44 -0.77 -17.26 8.74
N GLU A 45 -0.56 -18.58 8.69
CA GLU A 45 0.77 -19.20 8.59
C GLU A 45 1.48 -18.90 7.26
N GLU A 46 0.74 -18.60 6.20
CA GLU A 46 1.30 -18.19 4.89
C GLU A 46 1.71 -16.71 4.87
N GLY A 47 1.44 -15.97 5.96
CA GLY A 47 1.72 -14.55 6.16
C GLY A 47 3.21 -14.21 6.30
N PHE A 48 4.02 -14.63 5.34
CA PHE A 48 5.44 -14.29 5.20
C PHE A 48 5.68 -12.78 4.98
N GLU A 49 6.95 -12.39 5.11
CA GLU A 49 7.44 -11.00 5.16
C GLU A 49 6.91 -10.08 4.06
N ILE A 50 6.77 -10.61 2.85
CA ILE A 50 6.33 -9.84 1.69
C ILE A 50 4.89 -9.33 1.83
N TRP A 51 4.07 -9.94 2.68
CA TRP A 51 2.64 -9.61 2.75
C TRP A 51 2.32 -8.39 3.61
N PHE A 52 3.28 -7.86 4.37
CA PHE A 52 3.12 -6.63 5.14
C PHE A 52 4.26 -5.66 4.90
N ALA A 53 4.16 -4.49 5.54
CA ALA A 53 5.02 -3.34 5.26
C ALA A 53 6.53 -3.66 5.26
N ARG A 54 7.06 -4.44 6.20
CA ARG A 54 8.52 -4.72 6.26
C ARG A 54 9.05 -5.33 4.96
N GLY A 55 8.47 -6.43 4.48
CA GLY A 55 8.93 -7.05 3.24
C GLY A 55 8.60 -6.20 2.01
N ARG A 56 7.48 -5.47 2.02
CA ARG A 56 7.14 -4.52 0.96
C ARG A 56 8.17 -3.41 0.81
N MET A 57 8.72 -2.89 1.91
CA MET A 57 9.82 -1.91 1.83
C MET A 57 11.05 -2.50 1.13
N GLY A 58 11.34 -3.79 1.33
CA GLY A 58 12.39 -4.51 0.60
C GLY A 58 12.10 -4.56 -0.90
N VAL A 59 10.87 -4.89 -1.29
CA VAL A 59 10.43 -4.88 -2.70
C VAL A 59 10.58 -3.49 -3.32
N LEU A 60 10.13 -2.43 -2.64
CA LEU A 60 10.27 -1.05 -3.12
C LEU A 60 11.74 -0.67 -3.31
N LYS A 61 12.60 -1.03 -2.35
CA LYS A 61 14.04 -0.80 -2.44
C LYS A 61 14.64 -1.52 -3.65
N SER A 62 14.30 -2.79 -3.85
CA SER A 62 14.79 -3.57 -5.00
C SER A 62 14.40 -2.95 -6.35
N ILE A 63 13.18 -2.40 -6.45
CA ILE A 63 12.71 -1.67 -7.64
C ILE A 63 13.54 -0.41 -7.88
N LEU A 64 13.74 0.39 -6.83
CA LEU A 64 14.51 1.62 -6.91
C LEU A 64 16.00 1.40 -7.21
N GLU A 65 16.57 0.30 -6.73
CA GLU A 65 17.95 -0.12 -7.03
C GLU A 65 18.09 -0.77 -8.42
N GLY A 66 16.98 -0.98 -9.15
CA GLY A 66 16.98 -1.59 -10.48
C GLY A 66 17.20 -3.11 -10.47
N SER A 67 17.06 -3.75 -9.31
CA SER A 67 17.19 -5.21 -9.15
C SER A 67 15.86 -5.96 -9.34
N LEU A 68 14.73 -5.24 -9.38
CA LEU A 68 13.40 -5.79 -9.64
C LEU A 68 12.65 -4.91 -10.64
N ASP A 69 12.27 -5.49 -11.79
CA ASP A 69 11.49 -4.79 -12.80
C ASP A 69 10.01 -4.72 -12.43
N LEU A 70 9.32 -3.70 -12.95
CA LEU A 70 7.87 -3.63 -12.90
C LEU A 70 7.25 -4.74 -13.76
N SER A 71 6.20 -5.39 -13.26
CA SER A 71 5.50 -6.46 -13.95
C SER A 71 4.02 -6.53 -13.57
N LYS A 72 3.24 -7.34 -14.31
CA LYS A 72 1.84 -7.61 -13.98
C LYS A 72 1.72 -8.36 -12.64
N ASP A 73 2.58 -9.34 -12.38
CA ASP A 73 2.58 -10.09 -11.11
C ASP A 73 2.89 -9.17 -9.92
N LEU A 74 3.83 -8.22 -10.11
CA LEU A 74 4.11 -7.21 -9.11
C LEU A 74 2.90 -6.30 -8.88
N ALA A 75 2.12 -5.98 -9.92
CA ALA A 75 0.86 -5.25 -9.75
C ALA A 75 -0.16 -6.06 -8.96
N GLU A 76 -0.37 -7.34 -9.28
CA GLU A 76 -1.28 -8.19 -8.50
C GLU A 76 -0.89 -8.27 -7.02
N PHE A 77 0.41 -8.40 -6.74
CA PHE A 77 0.94 -8.30 -5.38
C PHE A 77 0.72 -6.91 -4.75
N ALA A 78 1.00 -5.83 -5.48
CA ALA A 78 0.86 -4.46 -5.01
C ALA A 78 -0.58 -4.14 -4.57
N TYR A 79 -1.56 -4.65 -5.32
CA TYR A 79 -2.98 -4.41 -5.05
C TYR A 79 -3.55 -5.25 -3.89
N GLN A 80 -2.80 -6.19 -3.31
CA GLN A 80 -3.23 -6.89 -2.09
C GLN A 80 -3.17 -6.00 -0.83
N CYS A 81 -2.41 -4.90 -0.86
CA CYS A 81 -2.48 -3.89 0.19
C CYS A 81 -3.84 -3.18 0.19
N SER A 82 -4.48 -3.01 1.33
CA SER A 82 -5.66 -2.14 1.44
C SER A 82 -5.33 -0.65 1.57
N GLU A 83 -4.04 -0.29 1.69
CA GLU A 83 -3.59 1.08 2.01
C GLU A 83 -4.24 1.64 3.30
N CYS A 84 -4.55 0.76 4.26
CA CYS A 84 -5.28 1.10 5.48
C CYS A 84 -4.54 1.98 6.51
N GLY A 85 -3.24 2.25 6.33
CA GLY A 85 -2.49 3.15 7.23
C GLY A 85 -2.01 2.56 8.56
N SER A 86 -2.46 1.37 8.98
CA SER A 86 -2.09 0.78 10.29
C SER A 86 -0.56 0.63 10.49
N CYS A 87 0.18 0.30 9.42
CA CYS A 87 1.64 0.23 9.44
C CYS A 87 2.30 1.61 9.62
N THR A 88 1.76 2.63 8.98
CA THR A 88 2.19 4.03 9.11
C THR A 88 1.99 4.51 10.55
N ASP A 89 0.81 4.29 11.13
CA ASP A 89 0.51 4.68 12.52
C ASP A 89 1.42 3.98 13.54
N THR A 90 1.75 2.71 13.29
CA THR A 90 2.56 1.92 14.22
C THR A 90 4.06 2.21 14.08
N CYS A 91 4.54 2.52 12.87
CA CYS A 91 5.95 2.78 12.63
C CYS A 91 6.39 4.03 13.40
N HIS A 92 7.17 3.86 14.47
CA HIS A 92 7.62 4.94 15.36
C HIS A 92 6.51 5.89 15.85
N GLU A 93 5.26 5.44 15.92
CA GLU A 93 4.12 6.32 16.23
C GLU A 93 3.96 7.50 15.26
N THR A 94 4.24 7.30 13.96
CA THR A 94 4.39 8.37 12.95
C THR A 94 3.17 9.31 12.80
N HIS A 95 2.03 9.00 13.43
CA HIS A 95 0.84 9.86 13.43
C HIS A 95 0.21 10.10 14.81
N ASN A 96 0.90 9.79 15.91
CA ASN A 96 0.39 10.15 17.23
C ASN A 96 0.67 11.65 17.51
N PRO A 97 -0.35 12.51 17.58
CA PRO A 97 -0.15 13.96 17.75
C PRO A 97 0.50 14.30 19.10
N ASN A 98 0.51 13.37 20.05
CA ASN A 98 1.11 13.53 21.37
C ASN A 98 2.54 12.98 21.47
N ILE A 99 3.04 12.27 20.44
CA ILE A 99 4.38 11.68 20.42
C ILE A 99 5.14 12.25 19.22
N VAL A 100 5.96 13.27 19.49
CA VAL A 100 6.82 13.90 18.48
C VAL A 100 8.26 13.45 18.72
N LEU A 101 8.61 12.27 18.24
CA LEU A 101 10.01 11.82 18.22
C LEU A 101 10.65 12.19 16.89
N ASN A 102 11.98 12.36 16.90
CA ASN A 102 12.73 12.55 15.66
C ASN A 102 12.49 11.41 14.68
N THR A 103 12.25 10.18 15.17
CA THR A 103 11.98 8.97 14.38
C THR A 103 10.53 8.83 13.88
N SER A 104 9.60 9.68 14.32
CA SER A 104 8.17 9.60 13.98
C SER A 104 7.81 10.30 12.66
N LYS A 105 8.76 10.67 11.80
CA LYS A 105 8.49 11.46 10.58
C LYS A 105 9.24 10.97 9.34
N TRP A 106 9.67 9.71 9.31
CA TRP A 106 10.54 9.22 8.23
C TRP A 106 9.83 8.42 7.16
N ILE A 107 8.74 7.72 7.48
CA ILE A 107 8.13 6.77 6.54
C ILE A 107 6.62 6.88 6.60
N ASP A 108 6.03 7.34 5.50
CA ASP A 108 4.63 7.10 5.21
C ASP A 108 4.48 5.86 4.33
N HIS A 109 4.07 4.74 4.95
CA HIS A 109 3.96 3.47 4.23
C HIS A 109 2.83 3.45 3.20
N VAL A 110 1.81 4.30 3.36
CA VAL A 110 0.70 4.38 2.41
C VAL A 110 1.17 5.11 1.17
N GLU A 111 1.81 6.26 1.34
CA GLU A 111 2.27 7.09 0.23
C GLU A 111 3.35 6.41 -0.63
N VAL A 112 4.31 5.72 0.00
CA VAL A 112 5.33 4.98 -0.77
C VAL A 112 4.72 3.84 -1.60
N TRP A 113 3.68 3.19 -1.08
CA TRP A 113 3.00 2.10 -1.77
C TRP A 113 2.07 2.61 -2.87
N HIS A 114 1.38 3.71 -2.60
CA HIS A 114 0.55 4.41 -3.56
C HIS A 114 1.40 4.91 -4.74
N ALA A 115 2.61 5.42 -4.47
CA ALA A 115 3.55 5.84 -5.50
C ALA A 115 3.97 4.68 -6.43
N LEU A 116 4.21 3.47 -5.88
CA LEU A 116 4.44 2.28 -6.70
C LEU A 116 3.23 1.98 -7.60
N ARG A 117 2.00 2.03 -7.07
CA ARG A 117 0.78 1.78 -7.87
C ARG A 117 0.64 2.78 -9.02
N GLN A 118 0.97 4.05 -8.79
CA GLN A 118 0.95 5.05 -9.86
C GLN A 118 1.97 4.73 -10.97
N ASP A 119 3.17 4.28 -10.62
CA ASP A 119 4.18 3.88 -11.60
C ASP A 119 3.77 2.60 -12.35
N LEU A 120 3.13 1.64 -11.67
CA LEU A 120 2.57 0.44 -12.32
C LEU A 120 1.46 0.77 -13.33
N ILE A 121 0.60 1.74 -13.02
CA ILE A 121 -0.43 2.22 -13.94
C ILE A 121 0.21 2.87 -15.17
N LYS A 122 1.18 3.77 -14.96
CA LYS A 122 1.89 4.45 -16.06
C LYS A 122 2.67 3.48 -16.95
N ALA A 123 3.19 2.40 -16.38
CA ALA A 123 3.89 1.35 -17.11
C ALA A 123 2.93 0.38 -17.84
N GLY A 124 1.61 0.49 -17.66
CA GLY A 124 0.62 -0.36 -18.32
C GLY A 124 0.39 -1.73 -17.66
N PHE A 125 0.90 -1.93 -16.43
CA PHE A 125 0.66 -3.16 -15.67
C PHE A 125 -0.59 -3.11 -14.78
N ALA A 126 -1.14 -1.91 -14.59
CA ALA A 126 -2.39 -1.64 -13.88
C ALA A 126 -3.19 -0.56 -14.66
N PRO A 127 -4.51 -0.36 -14.41
CA PRO A 127 -5.36 -1.03 -13.42
C PRO A 127 -5.56 -2.53 -13.69
N LEU A 128 -5.72 -3.33 -12.64
CA LEU A 128 -6.09 -4.75 -12.79
C LEU A 128 -7.51 -4.87 -13.36
N ASP A 129 -7.85 -6.01 -13.96
CA ASP A 129 -9.12 -6.26 -14.67
C ASP A 129 -10.36 -5.84 -13.86
N ARG A 130 -10.41 -6.16 -12.56
CA ARG A 130 -11.54 -5.77 -11.71
C ARG A 130 -11.60 -4.26 -11.50
N HIS A 131 -10.46 -3.61 -11.31
CA HIS A 131 -10.37 -2.15 -11.14
C HIS A 131 -10.71 -1.42 -12.45
N ALA A 132 -10.32 -1.96 -13.61
CA ALA A 132 -10.68 -1.42 -14.92
C ALA A 132 -12.21 -1.40 -15.09
N LYS A 133 -12.90 -2.49 -14.74
CA LYS A 133 -14.38 -2.55 -14.75
C LYS A 133 -15.03 -1.53 -13.81
N LEU A 134 -14.45 -1.30 -12.62
CA LEU A 134 -14.95 -0.27 -11.71
C LEU A 134 -14.82 1.13 -12.33
N ILE A 135 -13.70 1.41 -13.00
CA ILE A 135 -13.48 2.67 -13.72
C ILE A 135 -14.52 2.84 -14.84
N GLU A 136 -14.83 1.79 -15.59
CA GLU A 136 -15.89 1.78 -16.61
C GLU A 136 -17.26 2.15 -16.00
N TYR A 137 -17.65 1.52 -14.88
CA TYR A 137 -18.92 1.82 -14.21
C TYR A 137 -18.98 3.26 -13.71
N MET A 138 -17.87 3.77 -13.15
CA MET A 138 -17.80 5.14 -12.65
C MET A 138 -17.84 6.18 -13.78
N ASN A 139 -17.31 5.85 -14.95
CA ASN A 139 -17.31 6.73 -16.14
C ASN A 139 -18.59 6.62 -16.98
N ASN A 140 -19.36 5.53 -16.84
CA ASN A 140 -20.63 5.37 -17.54
C ASN A 140 -21.66 6.41 -17.04
N PRO A 141 -22.21 7.28 -17.91
CA PRO A 141 -23.21 8.28 -17.55
C PRO A 141 -24.47 7.74 -16.86
N ASP A 142 -24.90 6.53 -17.22
CA ASP A 142 -26.11 5.88 -16.71
C ASP A 142 -25.92 5.26 -15.32
N MET A 143 -24.66 5.04 -14.92
CA MET A 143 -24.31 4.44 -13.62
C MET A 143 -23.71 5.49 -12.67
N ARG A 144 -22.55 6.07 -13.04
CA ARG A 144 -21.78 7.01 -12.20
C ARG A 144 -21.48 6.49 -10.79
N ASN A 145 -21.31 5.17 -10.63
CA ASN A 145 -21.03 4.52 -9.35
C ASN A 145 -20.16 3.26 -9.54
N PRO A 146 -19.45 2.79 -8.50
CA PRO A 146 -18.62 1.59 -8.59
C PRO A 146 -19.41 0.27 -8.50
N TYR A 147 -20.72 0.31 -8.25
CA TYR A 147 -21.56 -0.88 -8.03
C TYR A 147 -22.16 -1.42 -9.34
N GLY A 148 -22.11 -0.64 -10.42
CA GLY A 148 -22.72 -1.01 -11.71
C GLY A 148 -24.24 -0.90 -11.73
N GLU A 149 -24.82 -0.19 -10.77
CA GLU A 149 -26.27 0.02 -10.67
C GLU A 149 -26.71 1.25 -11.48
N PRO A 150 -27.97 1.30 -11.95
CA PRO A 150 -28.53 2.52 -12.55
C PRO A 150 -28.49 3.69 -11.57
N LYS A 151 -28.20 4.89 -12.09
CA LYS A 151 -28.10 6.13 -11.30
C LYS A 151 -29.37 6.44 -10.52
N GLU A 152 -30.53 6.05 -11.03
CA GLU A 152 -31.86 6.30 -10.45
C GLU A 152 -32.01 5.66 -9.06
N LYS A 153 -31.40 4.49 -8.83
CA LYS A 153 -31.42 3.80 -7.53
C LYS A 153 -30.81 4.61 -6.39
N LYS A 154 -29.98 5.62 -6.68
CA LYS A 154 -29.42 6.50 -5.64
C LYS A 154 -30.49 7.30 -4.90
N PHE A 155 -31.67 7.48 -5.51
CA PHE A 155 -32.76 8.29 -4.97
C PHE A 155 -33.88 7.45 -4.35
N GLU A 156 -33.76 6.12 -4.37
CA GLU A 156 -34.63 5.18 -3.64
C GLU A 156 -34.13 4.99 -2.20
#